data_AF-A0AAJ4W0Z5-F1
#
_entry.id   AF-A0AAJ4W0Z5-F1
#
_cell.length_a   1.000
_cell.length_b   1.000
_cell.length_c   1.000
_cell.angle_alpha   90.00
_cell.angle_beta   90.00
_cell.angle_gamma   90.00
#
_symmetry.space_group_name_H-M   'P 1'
#
loop_
_entity.id
_entity.type
_entity.pdbx_description
1 polymer ?
#
loop_
_entity_poly.entity_id
_entity_poly.type
_entity_poly.pdbx_seq_one_letter_code
_entity_poly.pdbx_strand_id
1 'polypeptide(L)'
;MHIPMKKSMKKILLILFLSIAVASCMKEKSFSFEEKVYQKILLDTCVDEDCTEIKVTTAEIVDPQNEIADKINKDNLSIINEILSFEDEKKQATNYDSIVISFTNAYTNMVKKFPKATIPWQAKANNIVTFYGDNLVSFALDYYIFTGGANGFQGEKTMHYNPATGEQYSNEQLFKNYGDFKNLVINKLKELNDTDKEKANNISYLSLEEDSLEIPENIFIYEDSVVLNFTTADVSTVASKVITISFTQEEIAPYLSFELKPKPNTNK
;
A
#
# COMPACT_ATOMS: atom_id res chain seq x y z
N MET A 1 -70.89 -17.23 20.77
CA MET A 1 -70.48 -16.06 19.98
C MET A 1 -69.04 -16.29 19.50
N HIS A 2 -68.87 -16.85 18.30
CA HIS A 2 -67.55 -17.23 17.77
C HIS A 2 -66.84 -16.01 17.20
N ILE A 3 -65.72 -15.61 17.82
CA ILE A 3 -64.86 -14.53 17.33
C ILE A 3 -63.96 -15.10 16.21
N PRO A 4 -63.88 -14.49 15.01
CA PRO A 4 -63.13 -15.04 13.89
C PRO A 4 -61.64 -14.68 14.00
N MET A 5 -60.87 -15.40 14.82
CA MET A 5 -59.41 -15.21 14.97
C MET A 5 -58.61 -15.52 13.69
N LYS A 6 -59.16 -16.29 12.76
CA LYS A 6 -58.41 -16.85 11.61
C LYS A 6 -58.03 -15.84 10.53
N LYS A 7 -58.74 -14.71 10.42
CA LYS A 7 -58.51 -13.69 9.37
C LYS A 7 -57.43 -12.67 9.76
N SER A 8 -57.22 -12.47 11.07
CA SER A 8 -56.22 -11.54 11.62
C SER A 8 -54.80 -12.11 11.55
N MET A 9 -54.62 -13.40 11.89
CA MET A 9 -53.33 -14.10 11.83
C MET A 9 -52.72 -14.13 10.41
N LYS A 10 -53.54 -14.29 9.36
CA LYS A 10 -53.06 -14.27 7.96
C LYS A 10 -52.50 -12.91 7.55
N LYS A 11 -53.08 -11.81 8.05
CA LYS A 11 -52.57 -10.45 7.78
C LYS A 11 -51.28 -10.17 8.55
N ILE A 12 -51.18 -10.63 9.79
CA ILE A 12 -49.96 -10.51 10.60
C ILE A 12 -48.81 -11.34 9.99
N LEU A 13 -49.09 -12.57 9.55
CA LEU A 13 -48.08 -13.40 8.86
C LEU A 13 -47.60 -12.76 7.55
N LEU A 14 -48.51 -12.13 6.79
CA LEU A 14 -48.17 -11.45 5.53
C LEU A 14 -47.30 -10.21 5.77
N ILE A 15 -47.58 -9.43 6.83
CA ILE A 15 -46.78 -8.27 7.23
C ILE A 15 -45.40 -8.68 7.75
N LEU A 16 -45.31 -9.81 8.49
CA LEU A 16 -44.04 -10.37 8.95
C LEU A 16 -43.19 -10.89 7.78
N PHE A 17 -43.81 -11.52 6.77
CA PHE A 17 -43.11 -11.97 5.56
C PHE A 17 -42.63 -10.79 4.69
N LEU A 18 -43.41 -9.71 4.62
CA LEU A 18 -43.05 -8.50 3.86
C LEU A 18 -41.96 -7.68 4.56
N SER A 19 -41.86 -7.74 5.89
CA SER A 19 -40.79 -7.09 6.66
C SER A 19 -39.47 -7.88 6.63
N ILE A 20 -39.51 -9.21 6.50
CA ILE A 20 -38.30 -10.02 6.27
C ILE A 20 -37.72 -9.77 4.87
N ALA A 21 -38.57 -9.51 3.86
CA ALA A 21 -38.13 -9.26 2.49
C ALA A 21 -37.35 -7.93 2.32
N VAL A 22 -37.62 -6.91 3.15
CA VAL A 22 -36.89 -5.63 3.10
C VAL A 22 -35.59 -5.61 3.90
N ALA A 23 -35.35 -6.61 4.77
CA ALA A 23 -34.08 -6.75 5.50
C ALA A 23 -32.99 -7.48 4.70
N SER A 24 -33.34 -8.10 3.55
CA SER A 24 -32.43 -9.00 2.81
C SER A 24 -31.59 -8.32 1.71
N CYS A 25 -31.59 -6.99 1.61
CA CYS A 25 -30.70 -6.25 0.71
C CYS A 25 -29.85 -5.22 1.46
N MET A 26 -29.19 -5.64 2.54
CA MET A 26 -27.90 -5.01 2.88
C MET A 26 -26.87 -5.68 1.98
N LYS A 27 -26.56 -5.06 0.83
CA LYS A 27 -25.32 -5.42 0.12
C LYS A 27 -24.20 -5.25 1.13
N GLU A 28 -23.50 -6.35 1.46
CA GLU A 28 -22.23 -6.25 2.17
C GLU A 28 -21.39 -5.22 1.42
N LYS A 29 -20.93 -4.20 2.13
CA LYS A 29 -20.02 -3.20 1.56
C LYS A 29 -18.67 -3.90 1.37
N SER A 30 -18.46 -4.43 0.17
CA SER A 30 -17.17 -4.95 -0.26
C SER A 30 -16.54 -3.95 -1.22
N PHE A 31 -15.27 -3.62 -1.01
CA PHE A 31 -14.49 -2.90 -2.00
C PHE A 31 -14.22 -3.80 -3.21
N SER A 32 -14.24 -3.19 -4.38
CA SER A 32 -13.75 -3.76 -5.61
C SER A 32 -12.57 -2.93 -6.08
N PHE A 33 -11.49 -3.58 -6.49
CA PHE A 33 -10.27 -2.90 -6.91
C PHE A 33 -10.09 -3.04 -8.42
N GLU A 34 -9.75 -1.96 -9.10
CA GLU A 34 -9.41 -1.96 -10.52
C GLU A 34 -7.98 -1.44 -10.69
N GLU A 35 -7.16 -2.18 -11.43
CA GLU A 35 -5.85 -1.69 -11.83
C GLU A 35 -6.03 -0.64 -12.93
N LYS A 36 -5.46 0.55 -12.71
CA LYS A 36 -5.41 1.61 -13.71
C LYS A 36 -3.97 1.99 -14.03
N VAL A 37 -3.75 2.34 -15.29
CA VAL A 37 -2.44 2.74 -15.81
C VAL A 37 -2.53 4.17 -16.36
N TYR A 38 -1.70 5.04 -15.81
CA TYR A 38 -1.53 6.42 -16.24
C TYR A 38 -0.10 6.58 -16.76
N GLN A 39 0.08 6.94 -18.02
CA GLN A 39 1.41 6.95 -18.62
C GLN A 39 1.56 8.02 -19.69
N LYS A 40 2.79 8.52 -19.83
CA LYS A 40 3.20 9.39 -20.93
C LYS A 40 4.66 9.14 -21.27
N ILE A 41 4.92 9.08 -22.58
CA ILE A 41 6.27 9.05 -23.16
C ILE A 41 6.41 10.29 -24.05
N LEU A 42 7.51 11.02 -23.91
CA LEU A 42 7.87 12.15 -24.76
C LEU A 42 8.86 11.68 -25.84
N LEU A 43 8.33 11.33 -27.01
CA LEU A 43 9.13 10.73 -28.10
C LEU A 43 10.16 11.68 -28.73
N ASP A 44 9.99 12.98 -28.54
CA ASP A 44 10.90 14.02 -29.01
C ASP A 44 12.12 14.21 -28.09
N THR A 45 12.16 13.52 -26.95
CA THR A 45 13.22 13.63 -25.95
C THR A 45 14.15 12.42 -25.93
N CYS A 46 14.03 11.52 -26.92
CA CYS A 46 14.76 10.26 -26.90
C CYS A 46 16.25 10.49 -27.17
N VAL A 47 17.09 9.80 -26.39
CA VAL A 47 18.52 9.68 -26.61
C VAL A 47 18.81 8.19 -26.72
N ASP A 48 19.33 7.77 -27.87
CA ASP A 48 19.38 6.37 -28.27
C ASP A 48 17.99 5.72 -28.23
N GLU A 49 17.75 4.76 -27.34
CA GLU A 49 16.46 4.06 -27.17
C GLU A 49 15.65 4.56 -25.95
N ASP A 50 16.22 5.44 -25.12
CA ASP A 50 15.58 5.93 -23.90
C ASP A 50 14.89 7.27 -24.13
N CYS A 51 13.63 7.38 -23.73
CA CYS A 51 12.83 8.61 -23.83
C CYS A 51 12.37 9.05 -22.44
N THR A 52 11.95 10.31 -22.31
CA THR A 52 11.39 10.77 -21.04
C THR A 52 10.04 10.11 -20.85
N GLU A 53 9.90 9.32 -19.79
CA GLU A 53 8.70 8.54 -19.52
C GLU A 53 8.25 8.62 -18.06
N ILE A 54 6.93 8.60 -17.87
CA ILE A 54 6.30 8.36 -16.58
C ILE A 54 5.22 7.29 -16.74
N LYS A 55 5.18 6.33 -15.82
CA LYS A 55 4.14 5.30 -15.73
C LYS A 55 3.74 5.08 -14.26
N VAL A 56 2.47 5.31 -13.98
CA VAL A 56 1.84 5.00 -12.69
C VAL A 56 0.82 3.89 -12.92
N THR A 57 1.05 2.73 -12.32
CA THR A 57 0.10 1.61 -12.25
C THR A 57 -0.41 1.57 -10.81
N THR A 58 -1.72 1.60 -10.61
CA THR A 58 -2.30 1.71 -9.27
C THR A 58 -3.63 0.99 -9.18
N ALA A 59 -3.84 0.25 -8.09
CA ALA A 59 -5.12 -0.32 -7.74
C ALA A 59 -6.02 0.74 -7.09
N GLU A 60 -7.15 1.05 -7.72
CA GLU A 60 -8.14 2.00 -7.22
C GLU A 60 -9.40 1.29 -6.74
N ILE A 61 -9.99 1.75 -5.63
CA ILE A 61 -11.29 1.27 -5.16
C ILE A 61 -12.39 1.86 -6.05
N VAL A 62 -13.17 1.01 -6.70
CA VAL A 62 -14.27 1.40 -7.61
C VAL A 62 -15.60 1.41 -6.85
N ASP A 63 -15.85 2.47 -6.09
CA ASP A 63 -17.12 2.72 -5.44
C ASP A 63 -17.35 4.23 -5.24
N PRO A 64 -17.73 4.98 -6.30
CA PRO A 64 -17.71 6.46 -6.30
C PRO A 64 -18.78 7.10 -5.39
N GLN A 65 -19.65 6.31 -4.76
CA GLN A 65 -20.64 6.81 -3.78
C GLN A 65 -20.18 6.54 -2.34
N ASN A 66 -18.99 5.97 -2.16
CA ASN A 66 -18.48 5.55 -0.88
C ASN A 66 -17.35 6.49 -0.44
N GLU A 67 -17.69 7.39 0.49
CA GLU A 67 -16.76 8.38 1.04
C GLU A 67 -15.49 7.75 1.64
N ILE A 68 -15.59 6.51 2.13
CA ILE A 68 -14.43 5.76 2.67
C ILE A 68 -13.51 5.34 1.52
N ALA A 69 -14.06 4.82 0.42
CA ALA A 69 -13.29 4.48 -0.77
C ALA A 69 -12.60 5.72 -1.36
N ASP A 70 -13.34 6.83 -1.45
CA ASP A 70 -12.80 8.11 -1.91
C ASP A 70 -11.67 8.62 -1.01
N LYS A 71 -11.81 8.46 0.32
CA LYS A 71 -10.76 8.85 1.27
C LYS A 71 -9.48 8.04 1.04
N ILE A 72 -9.59 6.71 0.97
CA ILE A 72 -8.42 5.84 0.75
C ILE A 72 -7.77 6.14 -0.61
N ASN A 73 -8.56 6.30 -1.67
CA ASN A 73 -8.06 6.63 -3.01
C ASN A 73 -7.32 7.98 -3.02
N LYS A 74 -7.84 9.01 -2.31
CA LYS A 74 -7.19 10.32 -2.19
C LYS A 74 -5.90 10.26 -1.39
N ASP A 75 -5.88 9.49 -0.30
CA ASP A 75 -4.68 9.31 0.52
C ASP A 75 -3.58 8.58 -0.29
N ASN A 76 -3.93 7.51 -1.02
CA ASN A 76 -3.01 6.83 -1.97
C ASN A 76 -2.48 7.78 -3.06
N LEU A 77 -3.37 8.56 -3.68
CA LEU A 77 -2.98 9.56 -4.69
C LEU A 77 -2.01 10.59 -4.10
N SER A 78 -2.27 11.07 -2.89
CA SER A 78 -1.41 12.06 -2.23
C SER A 78 -0.01 11.52 -1.96
N ILE A 79 0.10 10.27 -1.50
CA ILE A 79 1.38 9.62 -1.23
C ILE A 79 2.17 9.42 -2.53
N ILE A 80 1.53 8.90 -3.58
CA ILE A 80 2.17 8.71 -4.89
C ILE A 80 2.58 10.07 -5.49
N ASN A 81 1.74 11.11 -5.33
CA ASN A 81 2.06 12.46 -5.76
C ASN A 81 3.28 13.02 -5.01
N GLU A 82 3.37 12.84 -3.69
CA GLU A 82 4.51 13.30 -2.90
C GLU A 82 5.82 12.67 -3.37
N ILE A 83 5.79 11.38 -3.70
CA ILE A 83 6.95 10.64 -4.18
C ILE A 83 7.37 11.09 -5.58
N LEU A 84 6.42 11.22 -6.52
CA LEU A 84 6.73 11.47 -7.93
C LEU A 84 6.80 12.96 -8.31
N SER A 85 6.40 13.87 -7.42
CA SER A 85 6.42 15.31 -7.69
C SER A 85 7.82 15.92 -7.59
N PHE A 86 8.09 16.89 -8.45
CA PHE A 86 9.34 17.66 -8.46
C PHE A 86 9.21 19.02 -7.74
N GLU A 87 10.30 19.48 -7.13
CA GLU A 87 10.40 20.43 -6.00
C GLU A 87 9.55 21.71 -6.06
N ASP A 88 9.34 22.32 -7.23
CA ASP A 88 8.62 23.60 -7.36
C ASP A 88 7.10 23.45 -7.60
N GLU A 89 6.61 22.23 -7.83
CA GLU A 89 5.22 21.93 -8.17
C GLU A 89 4.60 20.86 -7.26
N LYS A 90 4.91 20.86 -5.96
CA LYS A 90 4.17 20.11 -4.92
C LYS A 90 2.72 20.60 -4.73
N LYS A 91 2.04 20.95 -5.82
CA LYS A 91 0.59 21.11 -5.83
C LYS A 91 -0.01 19.76 -5.48
N GLN A 92 -1.10 19.77 -4.72
CA GLN A 92 -1.89 18.56 -4.52
C GLN A 92 -2.50 18.18 -5.87
N ALA A 93 -1.90 17.18 -6.53
CA ALA A 93 -2.51 16.53 -7.67
C ALA A 93 -3.92 16.08 -7.27
N THR A 94 -4.90 16.38 -8.11
CA THR A 94 -6.30 16.00 -7.87
C THR A 94 -6.66 14.67 -8.52
N ASN A 95 -5.77 14.15 -9.38
CA ASN A 95 -5.85 12.83 -10.02
C ASN A 95 -4.46 12.41 -10.56
N TYR A 96 -4.31 11.15 -10.96
CA TYR A 96 -3.04 10.62 -11.46
C TYR A 96 -2.59 11.24 -12.79
N ASP A 97 -3.52 11.63 -13.67
CA ASP A 97 -3.18 12.38 -14.89
C ASP A 97 -2.46 13.70 -14.57
N SER A 98 -2.83 14.37 -13.49
CA SER A 98 -2.17 15.60 -13.06
C SER A 98 -0.75 15.36 -12.55
N ILE A 99 -0.43 14.18 -12.00
CA ILE A 99 0.94 13.77 -11.68
C ILE A 99 1.75 13.61 -12.97
N VAL A 100 1.19 12.89 -13.96
CA VAL A 100 1.81 12.69 -15.28
C VAL A 100 2.09 14.02 -15.98
N ILE A 101 1.13 14.94 -15.96
CA ILE A 101 1.27 16.29 -16.53
C ILE A 101 2.33 17.10 -15.76
N SER A 102 2.33 17.04 -14.43
CA SER A 102 3.32 17.75 -13.60
C SER A 102 4.75 17.30 -13.93
N PHE A 103 4.99 15.99 -13.96
CA PHE A 103 6.30 15.42 -14.27
C PHE A 103 6.80 15.83 -15.67
N THR A 104 5.95 15.72 -16.68
CA THR A 104 6.32 16.05 -18.07
C THR A 104 6.51 17.55 -18.29
N ASN A 105 5.74 18.39 -17.59
CA ASN A 105 5.95 19.84 -17.58
C ASN A 105 7.26 20.21 -16.87
N ALA A 106 7.58 19.56 -15.75
CA ALA A 106 8.84 19.79 -15.03
C ALA A 106 10.04 19.49 -15.92
N TYR A 107 10.05 18.35 -16.62
CA TYR A 107 11.09 18.03 -17.61
C TYR A 107 11.16 19.09 -18.73
N THR A 108 10.02 19.41 -19.34
CA THR A 108 9.95 20.39 -20.45
C THR A 108 10.48 21.76 -20.02
N ASN A 109 10.15 22.20 -18.81
CA ASN A 109 10.61 23.46 -18.24
C ASN A 109 12.11 23.42 -17.92
N MET A 110 12.63 22.28 -17.44
CA MET A 110 14.06 22.07 -17.24
C MET A 110 14.83 22.18 -18.56
N VAL A 111 14.41 21.49 -19.63
CA VAL A 111 15.07 21.54 -20.95
C VAL A 111 15.04 22.96 -21.53
N LYS A 112 13.93 23.70 -21.37
CA LYS A 112 13.85 25.11 -21.80
C LYS A 112 14.88 26.00 -21.11
N LYS A 113 15.08 25.80 -19.80
CA LYS A 113 16.08 26.56 -19.02
C LYS A 113 17.50 26.11 -19.34
N PHE A 114 17.69 24.82 -19.62
CA PHE A 114 18.98 24.21 -19.89
C PHE A 114 18.93 23.36 -21.17
N PRO A 115 19.00 23.96 -22.37
CA PRO A 115 18.82 23.22 -23.64
C PRO A 115 19.86 22.13 -23.92
N LYS A 116 20.94 22.08 -23.14
CA LYS A 116 21.96 21.02 -23.20
C LYS A 116 21.66 19.83 -22.28
N ALA A 117 20.68 19.94 -21.39
CA ALA A 117 20.24 18.85 -20.53
C ALA A 117 19.33 17.92 -21.35
N THR A 118 19.94 17.01 -22.10
CA THR A 118 19.23 16.08 -23.00
C THR A 118 18.94 14.73 -22.36
N ILE A 119 19.34 14.51 -21.11
CA ILE A 119 19.18 13.22 -20.43
C ILE A 119 17.67 12.95 -20.25
N PRO A 120 17.13 11.84 -20.80
CA PRO A 120 15.74 11.47 -20.60
C PRO A 120 15.43 11.18 -19.12
N TRP A 121 14.28 11.63 -18.63
CA TRP A 121 13.82 11.35 -17.25
C TRP A 121 12.92 10.12 -17.22
N GLN A 122 12.96 9.34 -16.14
CA GLN A 122 12.09 8.18 -15.96
C GLN A 122 11.40 8.24 -14.59
N ALA A 123 10.10 7.94 -14.55
CA ALA A 123 9.37 7.73 -13.31
C ALA A 123 8.45 6.51 -13.44
N LYS A 124 8.54 5.57 -12.51
CA LYS A 124 7.70 4.37 -12.45
C LYS A 124 7.14 4.24 -11.05
N ALA A 125 5.85 3.94 -10.95
CA ALA A 125 5.18 3.59 -9.70
C ALA A 125 4.23 2.43 -9.95
N ASN A 126 4.27 1.42 -9.09
CA ASN A 126 3.41 0.25 -9.11
C ASN A 126 2.79 0.04 -7.74
N ASN A 127 1.52 0.41 -7.59
CA ASN A 127 0.77 0.32 -6.34
C ASN A 127 -0.25 -0.81 -6.41
N ILE A 128 -0.03 -1.87 -5.64
CA ILE A 128 -0.86 -3.08 -5.64
C ILE A 128 -1.53 -3.28 -4.29
N VAL A 129 -2.70 -3.93 -4.29
CA VAL A 129 -3.34 -4.40 -3.05
C VAL A 129 -2.66 -5.69 -2.62
N THR A 130 -2.04 -5.69 -1.44
CA THR A 130 -1.38 -6.89 -0.88
C THR A 130 -2.28 -7.66 0.06
N PHE A 131 -3.25 -6.99 0.70
CA PHE A 131 -4.23 -7.62 1.59
C PHE A 131 -5.55 -6.84 1.57
N TYR A 132 -6.68 -7.56 1.63
CA TYR A 132 -8.00 -6.96 1.86
C TYR A 132 -8.86 -7.86 2.75
N GLY A 133 -9.36 -7.32 3.85
CA GLY A 133 -10.26 -7.99 4.79
C GLY A 133 -11.23 -7.02 5.46
N ASP A 134 -11.95 -7.48 6.48
CA ASP A 134 -12.93 -6.67 7.22
C ASP A 134 -12.33 -5.48 7.99
N ASN A 135 -11.06 -5.60 8.40
CA ASN A 135 -10.41 -4.65 9.30
C ASN A 135 -9.14 -4.03 8.71
N LEU A 136 -8.72 -4.45 7.52
CA LEU A 136 -7.48 -3.98 6.91
C LEU A 136 -7.58 -4.01 5.38
N VAL A 137 -7.16 -2.92 4.75
CA VAL A 137 -6.74 -2.88 3.35
C VAL A 137 -5.27 -2.47 3.34
N SER A 138 -4.42 -3.28 2.72
CA SER A 138 -2.99 -3.00 2.59
C SER A 138 -2.61 -2.82 1.13
N PHE A 139 -1.76 -1.84 0.89
CA PHE A 139 -1.14 -1.57 -0.38
C PHE A 139 0.39 -1.63 -0.26
N ALA A 140 1.04 -2.07 -1.32
CA ALA A 140 2.49 -1.92 -1.51
C ALA A 140 2.75 -1.13 -2.78
N LEU A 141 3.57 -0.09 -2.66
CA LEU A 141 4.00 0.79 -3.73
C LEU A 141 5.49 0.60 -3.98
N ASP A 142 5.83 0.07 -5.15
CA ASP A 142 7.21 0.07 -5.67
C ASP A 142 7.38 1.27 -6.59
N TYR A 143 8.48 2.01 -6.46
CA TYR A 143 8.71 3.18 -7.31
C TYR A 143 10.17 3.37 -7.68
N TYR A 144 10.37 4.00 -8.83
CA TYR A 144 11.67 4.39 -9.38
C TYR A 144 11.57 5.78 -9.99
N ILE A 145 12.55 6.64 -9.69
CA ILE A 145 12.64 8.01 -10.22
C ILE A 145 14.06 8.26 -10.69
N PHE A 146 14.22 8.73 -11.91
CA PHE A 146 15.45 9.18 -12.49
C PHE A 146 15.22 10.52 -13.18
N THR A 147 15.82 11.57 -12.64
CA THR A 147 15.74 12.93 -13.19
C THR A 147 17.13 13.44 -13.64
N GLY A 148 17.98 12.51 -14.09
CA GLY A 148 19.41 12.74 -14.33
C GLY A 148 20.29 12.46 -13.10
N GLY A 149 21.62 12.56 -13.28
CA GLY A 149 22.60 12.19 -12.26
C GLY A 149 23.25 10.82 -12.54
N ALA A 150 23.98 10.29 -11.56
CA ALA A 150 24.70 9.02 -11.73
C ALA A 150 23.79 7.79 -11.64
N ASN A 151 22.79 7.83 -10.76
CA ASN A 151 21.88 6.72 -10.48
C ASN A 151 20.45 7.25 -10.28
N GLY A 152 19.45 6.40 -10.58
CA GLY A 152 18.06 6.65 -10.16
C GLY A 152 17.83 6.29 -8.70
N PHE A 153 16.70 6.76 -8.17
CA PHE A 153 16.22 6.47 -6.83
C PHE A 153 15.12 5.42 -6.91
N GLN A 154 15.31 4.27 -6.25
CA GLN A 154 14.31 3.22 -6.12
C GLN A 154 13.90 3.11 -4.65
N GLY A 155 12.61 2.88 -4.40
CA GLY A 155 12.11 2.65 -3.06
C GLY A 155 10.81 1.86 -3.06
N GLU A 156 10.39 1.49 -1.86
CA GLU A 156 9.13 0.80 -1.58
C GLU A 156 8.38 1.60 -0.50
N LYS A 157 7.06 1.54 -0.50
CA LYS A 157 6.21 2.09 0.56
C LYS A 157 5.00 1.20 0.83
N THR A 158 4.68 0.94 2.10
CA THR A 158 3.42 0.25 2.46
C THR A 158 2.41 1.22 3.06
N MET A 159 1.12 0.96 2.81
CA MET A 159 0.03 1.79 3.30
C MET A 159 -1.09 0.89 3.79
N HIS A 160 -1.55 1.10 5.02
CA HIS A 160 -2.51 0.25 5.71
C HIS A 160 -3.70 1.07 6.15
N TYR A 161 -4.91 0.68 5.77
CA TYR A 161 -6.13 1.44 6.03
C TYR A 161 -7.18 0.59 6.74
N ASN A 162 -7.95 1.24 7.61
CA ASN A 162 -9.17 0.67 8.14
C ASN A 162 -10.28 0.80 7.07
N PRO A 163 -10.83 -0.30 6.51
CA PRO A 163 -11.86 -0.25 5.47
C PRO A 163 -13.22 0.27 5.97
N ALA A 164 -13.43 0.37 7.29
CA ALA A 164 -14.65 0.91 7.88
C ALA A 164 -14.60 2.43 8.09
N THR A 165 -13.42 3.03 8.23
CA THR A 165 -13.25 4.48 8.50
C THR A 165 -12.47 5.22 7.42
N GLY A 166 -11.65 4.51 6.64
CA GLY A 166 -10.73 5.08 5.66
C GLY A 166 -9.50 5.71 6.28
N GLU A 167 -9.31 5.57 7.59
CA GLU A 167 -8.13 6.08 8.29
C GLU A 167 -6.93 5.17 8.06
N GLN A 168 -5.77 5.78 7.85
CA GLN A 168 -4.50 5.06 7.74
C GLN A 168 -4.03 4.64 9.15
N TYR A 169 -3.62 3.39 9.29
CA TYR A 169 -2.94 2.89 10.47
C TYR A 169 -1.49 3.39 10.50
N SER A 170 -1.02 3.82 11.67
CA SER A 170 0.43 3.84 11.97
C SER A 170 0.94 2.41 12.19
N ASN A 171 2.26 2.21 12.10
CA ASN A 171 2.85 0.90 12.33
C ASN A 171 2.53 0.36 13.73
N GLU A 172 2.51 1.22 14.75
CA GLU A 172 2.14 0.84 16.11
C GLU A 172 0.70 0.36 16.21
N GLN A 173 -0.22 0.97 15.46
CA GLN A 173 -1.64 0.60 15.48
C GLN A 173 -1.92 -0.77 14.83
N LEU A 174 -1.00 -1.28 14.01
CA LEU A 174 -1.11 -2.63 13.44
C LEU A 174 -1.03 -3.73 14.50
N PHE A 175 -0.45 -3.42 15.67
CA PHE A 175 -0.18 -4.40 16.72
C PHE A 175 -0.86 -4.05 18.05
N LYS A 176 -1.35 -5.08 18.76
CA LYS A 176 -1.98 -4.92 20.10
C LYS A 176 -1.01 -4.33 21.11
N ASN A 177 0.25 -4.77 21.03
CA ASN A 177 1.38 -4.27 21.81
C ASN A 177 2.61 -4.25 20.89
N TYR A 178 3.08 -3.04 20.59
CA TYR A 178 4.19 -2.84 19.68
C TYR A 178 5.52 -3.37 20.25
N GLY A 179 5.73 -3.34 21.57
CA GLY A 179 6.91 -3.90 22.22
C GLY A 179 6.96 -5.42 22.11
N ASP A 180 5.83 -6.09 22.29
CA ASP A 180 5.73 -7.56 22.12
C ASP A 180 6.04 -7.98 20.68
N PHE A 181 5.53 -7.21 19.70
CA PHE A 181 5.87 -7.40 18.28
C PHE A 181 7.37 -7.18 18.02
N LYS A 182 7.95 -6.11 18.57
CA LYS A 182 9.39 -5.84 18.46
C LYS A 182 10.23 -6.99 19.02
N ASN A 183 9.82 -7.56 20.15
CA ASN A 183 10.47 -8.73 20.73
C ASN A 183 10.34 -10.00 19.86
N LEU A 184 9.18 -10.21 19.21
CA LEU A 184 9.02 -11.27 18.20
C LEU A 184 10.02 -11.11 17.05
N VAL A 185 10.16 -9.89 16.53
CA VAL A 185 11.11 -9.54 15.47
C VAL A 185 12.55 -9.80 15.90
N ILE A 186 12.95 -9.34 17.08
CA ILE A 186 14.30 -9.57 17.64
C ILE A 186 14.58 -11.08 17.73
N ASN A 187 13.62 -11.87 18.22
CA ASN A 187 13.80 -13.32 18.33
C ASN A 187 13.97 -13.98 16.96
N LYS A 188 13.20 -13.57 15.94
CA LYS A 188 13.33 -14.08 14.58
C LYS A 188 14.69 -13.73 13.96
N LEU A 189 15.18 -12.51 14.20
CA LEU A 189 16.51 -12.08 13.74
C LEU A 189 17.63 -12.87 14.43
N LYS A 190 17.51 -13.16 15.74
CA LYS A 190 18.46 -14.00 16.48
C LYS A 190 18.46 -15.44 15.97
N GLU A 191 17.29 -16.03 15.75
CA GLU A 191 17.17 -17.36 15.15
C GLU A 191 17.82 -17.42 13.76
N LEU A 192 17.59 -16.40 12.92
CA LEU A 192 18.19 -16.30 11.60
C LEU A 192 19.72 -16.14 11.67
N ASN A 193 20.22 -15.36 12.63
CA ASN A 193 21.66 -15.20 12.88
C ASN A 193 22.35 -16.52 13.27
N ASP A 194 21.65 -17.38 14.00
CA ASP A 194 22.19 -18.67 14.46
C ASP A 194 22.11 -19.76 13.37
N THR A 195 21.12 -19.67 12.47
CA THR A 195 20.80 -20.71 11.48
C THR A 195 21.34 -20.43 10.08
N ASP A 196 21.51 -19.16 9.70
CA ASP A 196 21.94 -18.72 8.37
C ASP A 196 23.26 -17.92 8.47
N LYS A 197 24.39 -18.62 8.28
CA LYS A 197 25.73 -18.02 8.35
C LYS A 197 25.97 -16.95 7.27
N GLU A 198 25.25 -16.97 6.16
CA GLU A 198 25.39 -15.96 5.11
C GLU A 198 24.73 -14.66 5.56
N LYS A 199 23.56 -14.75 6.19
CA LYS A 199 22.83 -13.59 6.70
C LYS A 199 23.35 -13.08 8.04
N ALA A 200 23.96 -13.92 8.87
CA ALA A 200 24.52 -13.55 10.17
C ALA A 200 25.44 -12.32 10.10
N ASN A 201 26.28 -12.23 9.06
CA ASN A 201 27.16 -11.07 8.86
C ASN A 201 26.36 -9.77 8.71
N ASN A 202 25.22 -9.81 8.01
CA ASN A 202 24.41 -8.62 7.79
C ASN A 202 23.61 -8.27 9.05
N ILE A 203 23.10 -9.29 9.76
CA ILE A 203 22.37 -9.10 11.02
C ILE A 203 23.26 -8.47 12.10
N SER A 204 24.58 -8.71 12.06
CA SER A 204 25.51 -8.11 13.01
C SER A 204 25.58 -6.57 12.97
N TYR A 205 25.09 -5.94 11.89
CA TYR A 205 24.93 -4.48 11.80
C TYR A 205 23.64 -3.96 12.46
N LEU A 206 22.73 -4.84 12.90
CA LEU A 206 21.50 -4.47 13.60
C LEU A 206 21.70 -4.49 15.12
N SER A 207 21.18 -3.47 15.80
CA SER A 207 21.09 -3.45 17.26
C SER A 207 19.91 -4.28 17.75
N LEU A 208 20.14 -5.54 18.11
CA LEU A 208 19.09 -6.49 18.53
C LEU A 208 18.63 -6.32 20.00
N GLU A 209 18.62 -5.08 20.49
CA GLU A 209 18.10 -4.69 21.80
C GLU A 209 16.73 -4.02 21.64
N GLU A 210 15.81 -4.25 22.57
CA GLU A 210 14.44 -3.75 22.47
C GLU A 210 14.37 -2.23 22.32
N ASP A 211 15.20 -1.46 23.03
CA ASP A 211 15.18 0.01 22.92
C ASP A 211 15.92 0.53 21.68
N SER A 212 16.73 -0.31 21.01
CA SER A 212 17.65 0.12 19.95
C SER A 212 17.28 -0.37 18.56
N LEU A 213 16.52 -1.47 18.43
CA LEU A 213 16.15 -1.98 17.12
C LEU A 213 15.20 -1.00 16.41
N GLU A 214 15.57 -0.54 15.22
CA GLU A 214 14.66 0.21 14.36
C GLU A 214 13.85 -0.76 13.50
N ILE A 215 12.53 -0.76 13.67
CA ILE A 215 11.65 -1.53 12.80
C ILE A 215 11.51 -0.78 11.46
N PRO A 216 11.66 -1.46 10.31
CA PRO A 216 11.42 -0.87 9.00
C PRO A 216 10.07 -0.16 8.93
N GLU A 217 10.05 1.03 8.33
CA GLU A 217 8.80 1.77 8.08
C GLU A 217 7.81 0.93 7.27
N ASN A 218 8.33 0.16 6.31
CA ASN A 218 7.53 -0.71 5.45
C ASN A 218 7.31 -2.09 6.07
N ILE A 219 6.06 -2.38 6.41
CA ILE A 219 5.60 -3.69 6.89
C ILE A 219 4.68 -4.26 5.83
N PHE A 220 5.14 -5.25 5.07
CA PHE A 220 4.33 -5.85 4.01
C PHE A 220 3.39 -6.88 4.60
N ILE A 221 2.09 -6.69 4.41
CA ILE A 221 1.05 -7.63 4.87
C ILE A 221 0.39 -8.27 3.65
N TYR A 222 0.49 -9.59 3.56
CA TYR A 222 -0.12 -10.44 2.55
C TYR A 222 -1.20 -11.34 3.18
N GLU A 223 -1.86 -12.16 2.37
CA GLU A 223 -2.91 -13.09 2.84
C GLU A 223 -2.39 -14.10 3.87
N ASP A 224 -1.16 -14.60 3.69
CA ASP A 224 -0.58 -15.70 4.47
C ASP A 224 0.65 -15.31 5.30
N SER A 225 1.14 -14.08 5.13
CA SER A 225 2.44 -13.68 5.66
C SER A 225 2.56 -12.18 5.93
N VAL A 226 3.46 -11.84 6.87
CA VAL A 226 3.92 -10.48 7.12
C VAL A 226 5.43 -10.44 6.95
N VAL A 227 5.94 -9.50 6.15
CA VAL A 227 7.34 -9.42 5.72
C VAL A 227 7.94 -8.08 6.09
N LEU A 228 9.16 -8.11 6.63
CA LEU A 228 9.95 -6.93 6.97
C LEU A 228 11.31 -7.01 6.27
N ASN A 229 11.67 -5.92 5.58
CA ASN A 229 12.95 -5.77 4.88
C ASN A 229 13.83 -4.77 5.65
N PHE A 230 14.80 -5.27 6.40
CA PHE A 230 15.80 -4.43 7.07
C PHE A 230 16.87 -4.05 6.08
N THR A 231 17.10 -2.75 5.92
CA THR A 231 18.21 -2.25 5.10
C THR A 231 19.35 -1.89 6.03
N THR A 232 20.48 -2.57 5.88
CA THR A 232 21.72 -2.25 6.60
C THR A 232 22.69 -1.57 5.64
N ALA A 233 23.24 -0.43 6.06
CA ALA A 233 24.36 0.19 5.36
C ALA A 233 25.67 -0.45 5.83
N ASP A 234 26.37 -1.15 4.95
CA ASP A 234 27.73 -1.62 5.22
C ASP A 234 28.69 -0.47 4.88
N VAL A 235 29.32 0.12 5.90
CA VAL A 235 30.24 1.27 5.74
C VAL A 235 31.42 0.95 4.81
N SER A 236 31.69 -0.33 4.53
CA SER A 236 32.76 -0.79 3.64
C SER A 236 32.35 -0.99 2.18
N THR A 237 31.05 -1.00 1.86
CA THR A 237 30.55 -1.18 0.49
C THR A 237 29.47 -0.15 0.15
N VAL A 238 29.50 0.42 -1.05
CA VAL A 238 28.47 1.36 -1.55
C VAL A 238 27.10 0.67 -1.75
N ALA A 239 27.00 -0.64 -1.53
CA ALA A 239 25.76 -1.42 -1.65
C ALA A 239 25.10 -1.64 -0.28
N SER A 240 23.86 -1.18 -0.14
CA SER A 240 22.99 -1.55 0.97
C SER A 240 22.67 -3.05 0.90
N LYS A 241 22.69 -3.73 2.05
CA LYS A 241 22.30 -5.15 2.15
C LYS A 241 20.94 -5.26 2.80
N VAL A 242 20.09 -6.13 2.27
CA VAL A 242 18.72 -6.34 2.75
C VAL A 242 18.64 -7.64 3.52
N ILE A 243 18.09 -7.59 4.74
CA ILE A 243 17.72 -8.76 5.54
C ILE A 243 16.20 -8.84 5.54
N THR A 244 15.67 -9.87 4.91
CA THR A 244 14.23 -10.15 4.89
C THR A 244 13.89 -11.17 5.97
N ILE A 245 12.96 -10.82 6.85
CA ILE A 245 12.27 -11.77 7.73
C ILE A 245 10.80 -11.84 7.34
N SER A 246 10.22 -13.02 7.49
CA SER A 246 8.80 -13.26 7.24
C SER A 246 8.21 -14.04 8.41
N PHE A 247 6.98 -13.67 8.77
CA PHE A 247 6.13 -14.40 9.70
C PHE A 247 4.96 -14.97 8.94
N THR A 248 4.65 -16.25 9.17
CA THR A 248 3.37 -16.83 8.78
C THR A 248 2.23 -16.13 9.53
N GLN A 249 1.02 -16.22 8.98
CA GLN A 249 -0.18 -15.74 9.66
C GLN A 249 -0.31 -16.31 11.08
N GLU A 250 0.01 -17.59 11.28
CA GLU A 250 -0.07 -18.25 12.59
C GLU A 250 0.90 -17.64 13.61
N GLU A 251 2.14 -17.36 13.21
CA GLU A 251 3.16 -16.76 14.07
C GLU A 251 2.78 -15.35 14.54
N ILE A 252 2.19 -14.54 13.65
CA ILE A 252 1.97 -13.10 13.92
C ILE A 252 0.55 -12.74 14.38
N ALA A 253 -0.45 -13.59 14.12
CA ALA A 253 -1.84 -13.34 14.52
C ALA A 253 -2.04 -12.99 16.01
N PRO A 254 -1.30 -13.57 16.98
CA PRO A 254 -1.42 -13.17 18.38
C PRO A 254 -1.09 -11.70 18.63
N TYR A 255 -0.21 -11.11 17.81
CA TYR A 255 0.34 -9.77 17.97
C TYR A 255 -0.46 -8.69 17.22
N LEU A 256 -1.13 -9.05 16.12
CA LEU A 256 -1.91 -8.11 15.30
C LEU A 256 -3.17 -7.60 16.02
N SER A 257 -3.52 -6.34 15.78
CA SER A 257 -4.73 -5.68 16.30
C SER A 257 -6.04 -6.19 15.67
N PHE A 258 -5.93 -6.98 14.60
CA PHE A 258 -7.04 -7.50 13.81
C PHE A 258 -6.70 -8.89 13.26
N GLU A 259 -7.73 -9.61 12.80
CA GLU A 259 -7.55 -10.91 12.14
C GLU A 259 -7.27 -10.73 10.64
N LEU A 260 -6.27 -11.45 10.14
CA LEU A 260 -5.99 -11.54 8.70
C LEU A 260 -6.94 -12.53 8.02
N LYS A 261 -8.21 -12.15 7.87
CA LYS A 261 -9.21 -12.92 7.11
C LYS A 261 -9.39 -12.29 5.73
N PRO A 262 -8.77 -12.84 4.67
CA PRO A 262 -8.87 -12.24 3.36
C PRO A 262 -10.29 -12.36 2.83
N LYS A 263 -10.80 -11.26 2.28
CA LYS A 263 -12.01 -11.25 1.46
C LYS A 263 -11.65 -11.60 0.03
N PRO A 264 -12.57 -12.22 -0.73
CA PRO A 264 -12.39 -12.38 -2.17
C PRO A 264 -12.12 -11.00 -2.78
N ASN A 265 -10.95 -10.82 -3.37
CA ASN A 265 -10.70 -9.66 -4.20
C ASN A 265 -11.57 -9.85 -5.45
N THR A 266 -12.64 -9.06 -5.60
CA THR A 266 -13.71 -9.36 -6.56
C THR A 266 -13.29 -9.22 -8.04
N ASN A 267 -12.03 -8.87 -8.32
CA ASN A 267 -11.51 -8.60 -9.66
C ASN A 267 -10.14 -9.25 -9.98
N LYS A 268 -9.76 -10.38 -9.33
CA LYS A 268 -8.68 -11.23 -9.87
C LYS A 268 -9.14 -11.95 -11.14
#